data_AF-A0A1M7R9X6-F1
#
_entry.id   AF-A0A1M7R9X6-F1
#
_cell.length_a   1.000
_cell.length_b   1.000
_cell.length_c   1.000
_cell.angle_alpha   90.00
_cell.angle_beta   90.00
_cell.angle_gamma   90.00
#
_symmetry.space_group_name_H-M   'P 1'
#
loop_
_entity.id
_entity.type
_entity.pdbx_description
1 polymer ?
#
loop_
_entity_poly.entity_id
_entity_poly.type
_entity_poly.pdbx_seq_one_letter_code
_entity_poly.pdbx_strand_id
1 'polypeptide(L)'
;MSTSVTDGRSSKMKSALMMVLIAATAQAVAVPVAAPLSAAAEIGKQMFFDKSLSGSGKLACANCHDPAFAHAPPNNLAVQLGGPKMRTAGVRAVPSLRYQEYTPPYADMLDNPDGISTPGPGGGHTQDGRAATLADQARIPLLAKHEMANKSVADVVRKIKASAYADQFRNTFGAEVFANNKQAFQHALDALQAYQLEDNSFHPYSSKYDLYSSNKIGGDLTAAEMRGFAVYSDPNKGNCFACHYNGAGMNGSVKLFTDFTYAAIGVPRNKDIPANRNAGYNDLGICDRPDHPRPASAQYCGMFKTPTLRNVATRSAFFHNGSIKSLSEVIRFYNTRDTEPERWYPKVKGVVQKFNDLPVRYRDNLDKQMPLDGRPRGSTPPMTEQEMADLEAFLKTLTDADLAQQPSAAMAAGLDNYLSQHGDVCVGKFDWPIDVAAGDAEAGSRDAIQLPVLAKLGLVHAERGMTRRGDAQVPVERYALTAAGRKFYLKRATTTISPSGEKIARSGDFCVGKLSVAKLTSWDEASGTASYTYKFAAAPWMKEASAQQVFPMIAYIMKGEGQLQMKQRLRLDNGRWVGVKD
;
A
#
# COMPACT_ATOMS: atom_id res chain seq x y z
N MET A 1 61.87 53.52 -22.64
CA MET A 1 63.13 52.77 -22.49
C MET A 1 62.78 51.42 -21.87
N SER A 2 62.74 50.37 -22.69
CA SER A 2 63.55 49.13 -22.59
C SER A 2 63.43 48.39 -21.25
N THR A 3 63.16 47.08 -21.16
CA THR A 3 63.32 45.97 -22.12
C THR A 3 62.69 44.71 -21.51
N SER A 4 62.17 43.85 -22.37
CA SER A 4 61.90 42.42 -22.16
C SER A 4 63.20 41.60 -21.99
N VAL A 5 63.07 40.30 -21.63
CA VAL A 5 63.97 39.11 -21.85
C VAL A 5 64.26 38.36 -20.54
N THR A 6 64.26 37.03 -20.37
CA THR A 6 63.78 35.80 -21.05
C THR A 6 64.08 34.62 -20.09
N ASP A 7 63.36 33.52 -20.29
CA ASP A 7 63.78 32.11 -20.20
C ASP A 7 64.09 31.37 -18.88
N GLY A 8 63.45 30.19 -18.77
CA GLY A 8 64.18 28.93 -18.84
C GLY A 8 64.51 28.19 -17.54
N ARG A 9 63.69 27.20 -17.17
CA ARG A 9 64.23 25.87 -16.77
C ARG A 9 63.18 24.75 -16.81
N SER A 10 63.41 23.83 -17.74
CA SER A 10 62.82 22.49 -17.78
C SER A 10 63.53 21.57 -16.79
N SER A 11 62.79 20.73 -16.08
CA SER A 11 63.32 19.52 -15.45
C SER A 11 62.30 18.39 -15.56
N LYS A 12 62.66 17.43 -16.41
CA LYS A 12 62.06 16.12 -16.66
C LYS A 12 61.58 15.42 -15.38
N MET A 13 60.36 14.89 -15.40
CA MET A 13 59.99 13.76 -14.53
C MET A 13 59.38 12.65 -15.39
N LYS A 14 60.06 11.51 -15.34
CA LYS A 14 59.81 10.30 -16.13
C LYS A 14 58.49 9.66 -15.69
N SER A 15 57.74 9.17 -16.68
CA SER A 15 56.61 8.26 -16.49
C SER A 15 57.06 7.02 -15.72
N ALA A 16 56.42 6.76 -14.58
CA ALA A 16 56.34 5.44 -13.96
C ALA A 16 54.85 5.13 -13.79
N LEU A 17 54.36 4.26 -14.67
CA LEU A 17 53.00 3.73 -14.64
C LEU A 17 52.93 2.72 -13.49
N MET A 18 52.52 3.16 -12.31
CA MET A 18 52.25 2.28 -11.17
C MET A 18 50.77 1.90 -11.24
N MET A 19 50.49 0.72 -11.80
CA MET A 19 49.18 0.07 -11.70
C MET A 19 48.90 -0.21 -10.22
N VAL A 20 48.13 0.65 -9.57
CA VAL A 20 47.54 0.37 -8.27
C VAL A 20 46.34 -0.52 -8.52
N LEU A 21 46.49 -1.83 -8.29
CA LEU A 21 45.34 -2.72 -8.07
C LEU A 21 44.68 -2.26 -6.76
N ILE A 22 43.64 -1.43 -6.85
CA ILE A 22 42.71 -1.23 -5.75
C ILE A 22 41.86 -2.50 -5.71
N ALA A 23 42.22 -3.43 -4.82
CA ALA A 23 41.30 -4.47 -4.42
C ALA A 23 40.10 -3.78 -3.76
N ALA A 24 39.00 -3.67 -4.50
CA ALA A 24 37.73 -3.21 -3.97
C ALA A 24 37.23 -4.25 -2.97
N THR A 25 37.59 -4.07 -1.70
CA THR A 25 36.89 -4.72 -0.60
C THR A 25 35.48 -4.13 -0.59
N ALA A 26 34.52 -4.90 -1.08
CA ALA A 26 33.10 -4.62 -0.88
C ALA A 26 32.82 -4.71 0.62
N GLN A 27 33.05 -3.62 1.35
CA GLN A 27 32.48 -3.44 2.67
C GLN A 27 30.98 -3.33 2.45
N ALA A 28 30.26 -4.42 2.76
CA ALA A 28 28.82 -4.37 2.90
C ALA A 28 28.51 -3.24 3.89
N VAL A 29 27.95 -2.14 3.37
CA VAL A 29 27.44 -1.06 4.21
C VAL A 29 26.33 -1.70 5.03
N ALA A 30 26.59 -1.95 6.31
CA ALA A 30 25.58 -2.43 7.23
C ALA A 30 24.48 -1.37 7.25
N VAL A 31 23.32 -1.69 6.67
CA VAL A 31 22.12 -0.87 6.81
C VAL A 31 21.84 -0.81 8.31
N PRO A 32 21.73 0.37 8.94
CA PRO A 32 21.41 0.45 10.35
C PRO A 32 20.10 -0.30 10.58
N VAL A 33 20.15 -1.33 11.41
CA VAL A 33 18.95 -2.05 11.85
C VAL A 33 18.12 -1.03 12.62
N ALA A 34 16.87 -0.80 12.19
CA ALA A 34 15.96 0.09 12.88
C ALA A 34 15.94 -0.26 14.37
N ALA A 35 15.96 0.75 15.24
CA ALA A 35 15.89 0.53 16.68
C ALA A 35 14.67 -0.35 17.01
N PRO A 36 14.80 -1.35 17.89
CA PRO A 36 13.67 -2.17 18.28
C PRO A 36 12.61 -1.28 18.95
N LEU A 37 11.34 -1.60 18.73
CA LEU A 37 10.22 -0.91 19.38
C LEU A 37 10.33 -1.07 20.90
N SER A 38 9.93 -0.03 21.62
CA SER A 38 9.74 -0.09 23.06
C SER A 38 8.68 -1.12 23.43
N ALA A 39 8.71 -1.62 24.68
CA ALA A 39 7.69 -2.56 25.14
C ALA A 39 6.26 -1.98 25.03
N ALA A 40 6.11 -0.66 25.20
CA ALA A 40 4.85 0.05 25.01
C ALA A 40 4.45 0.09 23.53
N ALA A 41 5.39 0.40 22.62
CA ALA A 41 5.13 0.40 21.18
C ALA A 41 4.79 -1.00 20.62
N GLU A 42 5.39 -2.07 21.14
CA GLU A 42 5.02 -3.45 20.75
C GLU A 42 3.60 -3.83 21.20
N ILE A 43 3.17 -3.35 22.37
CA ILE A 43 1.76 -3.45 22.79
C ILE A 43 0.87 -2.64 21.84
N GLY A 44 1.27 -1.39 21.54
CA GLY A 44 0.55 -0.51 20.62
C GLY A 44 0.36 -1.13 19.24
N LYS A 45 1.41 -1.79 18.72
CA LYS A 45 1.37 -2.55 17.47
C LYS A 45 0.33 -3.67 17.55
N GLN A 46 0.36 -4.50 18.58
CA GLN A 46 -0.62 -5.57 18.74
C GLN A 46 -2.05 -5.03 18.82
N MET A 47 -2.27 -3.95 19.58
CA MET A 47 -3.57 -3.28 19.67
C MET A 47 -4.04 -2.71 18.33
N PHE A 48 -3.13 -2.16 17.52
CA PHE A 48 -3.45 -1.54 16.23
C PHE A 48 -4.09 -2.53 15.24
N PHE A 49 -3.71 -3.81 15.33
CA PHE A 49 -4.26 -4.90 14.50
C PHE A 49 -5.33 -5.75 15.20
N ASP A 50 -5.62 -5.52 16.49
CA ASP A 50 -6.58 -6.31 17.25
C ASP A 50 -8.04 -5.88 16.99
N LYS A 51 -8.78 -6.73 16.27
CA LYS A 51 -10.21 -6.52 15.97
C LYS A 51 -11.10 -6.69 17.19
N SER A 52 -10.67 -7.47 18.18
CA SER A 52 -11.41 -7.76 19.40
C SER A 52 -11.59 -6.50 20.26
N LEU A 53 -10.72 -5.51 20.08
CA LEU A 53 -10.81 -4.20 20.75
C LEU A 53 -12.02 -3.37 20.32
N SER A 54 -12.71 -3.69 19.23
CA SER A 54 -13.96 -3.01 18.86
C SER A 54 -15.18 -3.60 19.55
N GLY A 55 -16.22 -2.80 19.77
CA GLY A 55 -17.55 -3.21 20.22
C GLY A 55 -18.19 -4.30 19.34
N SER A 56 -17.81 -4.39 18.06
CA SER A 56 -18.26 -5.44 17.14
C SER A 56 -17.38 -6.71 17.17
N GLY A 57 -16.16 -6.62 17.71
CA GLY A 57 -15.13 -7.65 17.60
C GLY A 57 -14.59 -7.87 16.18
N LYS A 58 -14.86 -6.93 15.24
CA LYS A 58 -14.56 -7.07 13.80
C LYS A 58 -13.73 -5.94 13.21
N LEU A 59 -13.52 -4.85 13.95
CA LEU A 59 -12.80 -3.66 13.49
C LEU A 59 -11.56 -3.41 14.34
N ALA A 60 -10.41 -3.26 13.70
CA ALA A 60 -9.16 -2.77 14.28
C ALA A 60 -8.78 -1.42 13.65
N CYS A 61 -7.76 -0.73 14.18
CA CYS A 61 -7.22 0.49 13.57
C CYS A 61 -6.78 0.22 12.12
N ALA A 62 -6.08 -0.89 11.90
CA ALA A 62 -5.56 -1.32 10.60
C ALA A 62 -6.62 -1.59 9.52
N ASN A 63 -7.91 -1.72 9.89
CA ASN A 63 -8.98 -1.86 8.90
C ASN A 63 -9.28 -0.55 8.17
N CYS A 64 -9.12 0.58 8.84
CA CYS A 64 -9.28 1.92 8.27
C CYS A 64 -7.93 2.54 7.88
N HIS A 65 -6.85 2.09 8.51
CA HIS A 65 -5.48 2.58 8.34
C HIS A 65 -4.55 1.44 7.95
N ASP A 66 -4.66 0.97 6.70
CA ASP A 66 -3.90 -0.19 6.23
C ASP A 66 -2.45 0.22 5.94
N PRO A 67 -1.43 -0.41 6.57
CA PRO A 67 -0.02 -0.11 6.30
C PRO A 67 0.34 -0.22 4.82
N ALA A 68 -0.30 -1.11 4.06
CA ALA A 68 -0.08 -1.28 2.62
C ALA A 68 -0.61 -0.10 1.77
N PHE A 69 -1.33 0.84 2.38
CA PHE A 69 -1.91 2.02 1.74
C PHE A 69 -1.53 3.29 2.50
N ALA A 70 -0.25 3.43 2.89
CA ALA A 70 0.25 4.56 3.67
C ALA A 70 -0.49 4.77 5.01
N HIS A 71 -0.97 3.70 5.66
CA HIS A 71 -1.87 3.82 6.83
C HIS A 71 -3.13 4.66 6.54
N ALA A 72 -3.61 4.62 5.30
CA ALA A 72 -4.88 5.17 4.86
C ALA A 72 -5.86 4.03 4.49
N PRO A 73 -7.13 4.33 4.13
CA PRO A 73 -8.08 3.29 3.75
C PRO A 73 -7.69 2.56 2.46
N PRO A 74 -7.84 1.22 2.40
CA PRO A 74 -7.57 0.42 1.20
C PRO A 74 -8.74 0.46 0.18
N ASN A 75 -9.56 1.52 0.20
CA ASN A 75 -10.77 1.63 -0.61
C ASN A 75 -11.11 3.11 -0.91
N ASN A 76 -12.07 3.33 -1.81
CA ASN A 76 -12.50 4.65 -2.28
C ASN A 76 -13.76 5.18 -1.57
N LEU A 77 -14.15 4.59 -0.44
CA LEU A 77 -15.34 5.02 0.30
C LEU A 77 -15.15 6.44 0.82
N ALA A 78 -16.23 7.23 0.76
CA ALA A 78 -16.23 8.59 1.33
C ALA A 78 -16.01 8.57 2.84
N VAL A 79 -16.61 7.58 3.52
CA VAL A 79 -16.56 7.36 4.97
C VAL A 79 -16.52 5.86 5.24
N GLN A 80 -15.80 5.43 6.26
CA GLN A 80 -15.73 4.02 6.63
C GLN A 80 -16.96 3.60 7.46
N LEU A 81 -17.23 2.29 7.48
CA LEU A 81 -18.30 1.69 8.27
C LEU A 81 -17.75 1.10 9.57
N GLY A 82 -18.39 1.41 10.68
CA GLY A 82 -18.12 0.83 11.99
C GLY A 82 -19.41 0.59 12.78
N GLY A 83 -19.33 0.80 14.08
CA GLY A 83 -20.41 0.52 15.01
C GLY A 83 -20.49 -0.97 15.41
N PRO A 84 -21.36 -1.31 16.38
CA PRO A 84 -21.47 -2.66 16.92
C PRO A 84 -21.82 -3.75 15.88
N LYS A 85 -22.38 -3.34 14.74
CA LYS A 85 -22.80 -4.22 13.63
C LYS A 85 -22.06 -3.98 12.32
N MET A 86 -21.01 -3.13 12.29
CA MET A 86 -20.27 -2.76 11.07
C MET A 86 -21.17 -2.17 9.96
N ARG A 87 -22.11 -1.31 10.35
CA ARG A 87 -23.11 -0.70 9.45
C ARG A 87 -23.32 0.80 9.68
N THR A 88 -22.63 1.39 10.65
CA THR A 88 -22.76 2.81 10.96
C THR A 88 -21.68 3.56 10.22
N ALA A 89 -22.05 4.49 9.34
CA ALA A 89 -21.08 5.30 8.61
C ALA A 89 -20.48 6.40 9.50
N GLY A 90 -19.19 6.70 9.28
CA GLY A 90 -18.57 7.92 9.78
C GLY A 90 -19.07 9.18 9.09
N VAL A 91 -18.50 10.32 9.49
CA VAL A 91 -18.88 11.64 8.96
C VAL A 91 -17.75 12.31 8.16
N ARG A 92 -16.53 11.76 8.19
CA ARG A 92 -15.37 12.25 7.45
C ARG A 92 -14.59 11.11 6.81
N ALA A 93 -13.90 11.42 5.72
CA ALA A 93 -12.91 10.55 5.11
C ALA A 93 -11.77 10.30 6.10
N VAL A 94 -11.26 9.08 6.10
CA VAL A 94 -10.17 8.67 6.98
C VAL A 94 -8.84 9.12 6.35
N PRO A 95 -8.00 9.90 7.06
CA PRO A 95 -6.70 10.33 6.55
C PRO A 95 -5.66 9.20 6.66
N SER A 96 -4.51 9.39 6.00
CA SER A 96 -3.29 8.63 6.30
C SER A 96 -2.81 8.96 7.72
N LEU A 97 -2.26 7.98 8.44
CA LEU A 97 -1.56 8.20 9.71
C LEU A 97 -0.05 8.45 9.53
N ARG A 98 0.47 8.46 8.30
CA ARG A 98 1.88 8.78 8.09
C ARG A 98 2.15 10.25 8.38
N TYR A 99 3.38 10.54 8.83
CA TYR A 99 3.91 11.89 9.01
C TYR A 99 3.11 12.76 9.99
N GLN A 100 2.61 12.18 11.08
CA GLN A 100 1.86 12.89 12.12
C GLN A 100 2.71 13.30 13.32
N GLU A 101 3.93 12.77 13.45
CA GLU A 101 4.82 12.88 14.62
C GLU A 101 5.21 14.33 14.98
N TYR A 102 5.16 15.24 14.01
CA TYR A 102 5.47 16.66 14.19
C TYR A 102 4.23 17.56 14.28
N THR A 103 3.02 16.99 14.30
CA THR A 103 1.80 17.80 14.47
C THR A 103 1.84 18.45 15.86
N PRO A 104 1.86 19.79 15.96
CA PRO A 104 1.82 20.46 17.25
C PRO A 104 0.42 20.35 17.86
N PRO A 105 0.23 20.59 19.17
CA PRO A 105 -1.09 20.82 19.74
C PRO A 105 -1.81 21.98 19.04
N TYR A 106 -3.14 21.99 19.11
CA TYR A 106 -3.94 23.05 18.50
C TYR A 106 -3.71 24.41 19.19
N ALA A 107 -3.63 25.49 18.41
CA ALA A 107 -3.70 26.87 18.89
C ALA A 107 -4.43 27.76 17.87
N ASP A 108 -5.21 28.74 18.35
CA ASP A 108 -5.89 29.74 17.49
C ASP A 108 -4.92 30.69 16.78
N MET A 109 -3.71 30.84 17.35
CA MET A 109 -2.63 31.70 16.86
C MET A 109 -1.34 30.89 16.81
N LEU A 110 -1.34 29.80 16.04
CA LEU A 110 -0.13 29.03 15.77
C LEU A 110 0.72 29.81 14.75
N ASP A 111 2.00 30.02 15.08
CA ASP A 111 2.95 30.64 14.16
C ASP A 111 3.08 29.79 12.89
N ASN A 112 3.07 30.42 11.72
CA ASN A 112 3.28 29.70 10.47
C ASN A 112 4.76 29.29 10.37
N PRO A 113 5.07 28.04 10.00
CA PRO A 113 6.46 27.59 9.86
C PRO A 113 7.26 28.36 8.80
N ASP A 114 6.61 29.08 7.88
CA ASP A 114 7.30 29.93 6.92
C ASP A 114 7.96 31.18 7.54
N GLY A 115 7.60 31.54 8.78
CA GLY A 115 8.10 32.72 9.49
C GLY A 115 7.68 34.08 8.91
N ILE A 116 6.77 34.09 7.93
CA ILE A 116 6.35 35.28 7.18
C ILE A 116 4.84 35.48 7.30
N SER A 117 4.07 34.40 7.18
CA SER A 117 2.62 34.44 7.23
C SER A 117 2.12 34.75 8.63
N THR A 118 1.00 35.47 8.71
CA THR A 118 0.38 35.82 9.99
C THR A 118 -0.06 34.55 10.74
N PRO A 119 0.15 34.46 12.06
CA PRO A 119 -0.32 33.33 12.84
C PRO A 119 -1.84 33.17 12.76
N GLY A 120 -2.31 31.93 12.83
CA GLY A 120 -3.73 31.60 12.71
C GLY A 120 -4.05 30.24 13.30
N PRO A 121 -5.29 29.74 13.16
CA PRO A 121 -5.67 28.45 13.72
C PRO A 121 -4.81 27.36 13.09
N GLY A 122 -4.19 26.54 13.93
CA GLY A 122 -3.24 25.53 13.49
C GLY A 122 -3.01 24.41 14.49
N GLY A 123 -2.42 23.31 14.04
CA GLY A 123 -2.08 22.17 14.87
C GLY A 123 -3.26 21.24 15.17
N GLY A 124 -3.08 20.37 16.16
CA GLY A 124 -4.03 19.34 16.57
C GLY A 124 -4.14 18.18 15.57
N HIS A 125 -4.41 16.99 16.10
CA HIS A 125 -4.74 15.81 15.33
C HIS A 125 -6.23 15.80 14.97
N THR A 126 -6.58 14.93 14.01
CA THR A 126 -7.86 14.93 13.26
C THR A 126 -7.98 16.14 12.33
N GLN A 127 -9.08 16.20 11.57
CA GLN A 127 -9.28 17.25 10.56
C GLN A 127 -9.82 18.57 11.12
N ASP A 128 -10.31 18.58 12.37
CA ASP A 128 -10.72 19.78 13.12
C ASP A 128 -9.80 20.06 14.32
N GLY A 129 -8.70 19.31 14.46
CA GLY A 129 -7.68 19.54 15.49
C GLY A 129 -8.04 19.15 16.90
N ARG A 130 -9.20 18.51 17.14
CA ARG A 130 -9.78 18.32 18.49
C ARG A 130 -8.97 17.42 19.44
N ALA A 131 -7.84 16.88 19.00
CA ALA A 131 -6.96 16.05 19.80
C ALA A 131 -5.56 16.68 19.84
N ALA A 132 -5.01 16.92 21.03
CA ALA A 132 -3.71 17.57 21.18
C ALA A 132 -2.53 16.60 20.91
N THR A 133 -2.74 15.31 21.15
CA THR A 133 -1.74 14.25 20.97
C THR A 133 -2.29 13.06 20.18
N LEU A 134 -1.42 12.15 19.72
CA LEU A 134 -1.85 10.88 19.12
C LEU A 134 -2.60 10.00 20.13
N ALA A 135 -2.23 10.05 21.41
CA ALA A 135 -2.95 9.39 22.49
C ALA A 135 -4.39 9.93 22.64
N ASP A 136 -4.56 11.26 22.63
CA ASP A 136 -5.89 11.89 22.64
C ASP A 136 -6.70 11.52 21.39
N GLN A 137 -6.03 11.42 20.23
CA GLN A 137 -6.67 11.03 18.99
C GLN A 137 -7.15 9.57 19.07
N ALA A 138 -6.33 8.65 19.57
CA ALA A 138 -6.64 7.22 19.67
C ALA A 138 -7.85 6.93 20.58
N ARG A 139 -8.13 7.80 21.57
CA ARG A 139 -9.34 7.73 22.40
C ARG A 139 -10.61 7.82 21.56
N ILE A 140 -10.62 8.64 20.52
CA ILE A 140 -11.81 8.95 19.72
C ILE A 140 -12.37 7.69 19.05
N PRO A 141 -11.63 6.97 18.18
CA PRO A 141 -12.18 5.81 17.48
C PRO A 141 -12.53 4.66 18.40
N LEU A 142 -11.79 4.48 19.50
CA LEU A 142 -12.10 3.46 20.51
C LEU A 142 -13.51 3.65 21.08
N LEU A 143 -13.97 4.89 21.28
CA LEU A 143 -15.24 5.20 21.94
C LEU A 143 -16.35 5.69 21.00
N ALA A 144 -16.02 6.13 19.79
CA ALA A 144 -16.98 6.65 18.83
C ALA A 144 -17.96 5.56 18.39
N LYS A 145 -19.27 5.82 18.56
CA LYS A 145 -20.37 4.86 18.25
C LYS A 145 -20.42 4.42 16.79
N HIS A 146 -19.87 5.23 15.88
CA HIS A 146 -19.83 4.95 14.44
C HIS A 146 -18.50 4.34 13.97
N GLU A 147 -17.51 4.20 14.87
CA GLU A 147 -16.19 3.62 14.58
C GLU A 147 -16.03 2.30 15.35
N MET A 148 -15.14 2.22 16.35
CA MET A 148 -14.94 0.97 17.10
C MET A 148 -16.04 0.73 18.13
N ALA A 149 -16.78 1.75 18.56
CA ALA A 149 -18.03 1.63 19.31
C ALA A 149 -17.97 0.78 20.60
N ASN A 150 -16.87 0.89 21.35
CA ASN A 150 -16.84 0.35 22.72
C ASN A 150 -17.84 1.08 23.61
N LYS A 151 -18.41 0.36 24.57
CA LYS A 151 -19.45 0.90 25.46
C LYS A 151 -18.90 1.94 26.43
N SER A 152 -17.64 1.79 26.85
CA SER A 152 -16.98 2.67 27.82
C SER A 152 -15.47 2.41 27.84
N VAL A 153 -14.74 3.25 28.59
CA VAL A 153 -13.34 3.03 28.94
C VAL A 153 -13.13 1.66 29.60
N ALA A 154 -13.98 1.28 30.55
CA ALA A 154 -13.88 -0.01 31.24
C ALA A 154 -14.12 -1.21 30.29
N ASP A 155 -14.93 -1.05 29.25
CA ASP A 155 -15.13 -2.07 28.21
C ASP A 155 -13.84 -2.32 27.41
N VAL A 156 -13.14 -1.25 27.02
CA VAL A 156 -11.84 -1.36 26.34
C VAL A 156 -10.82 -2.05 27.24
N VAL A 157 -10.71 -1.62 28.50
CA VAL A 157 -9.74 -2.22 29.44
C VAL A 157 -10.05 -3.69 29.70
N ARG A 158 -11.33 -4.07 29.81
CA ARG A 158 -11.70 -5.48 29.93
C ARG A 158 -11.24 -6.31 28.74
N LYS A 159 -11.33 -5.77 27.52
CA LYS A 159 -10.87 -6.45 26.29
C LYS A 159 -9.36 -6.59 26.26
N ILE A 160 -8.63 -5.55 26.63
CA ILE A 160 -7.17 -5.60 26.79
C ILE A 160 -6.78 -6.66 27.85
N LYS A 161 -7.48 -6.71 28.99
CA LYS A 161 -7.24 -7.72 30.04
C LYS A 161 -7.49 -9.15 29.56
N ALA A 162 -8.33 -9.34 28.54
CA ALA A 162 -8.67 -10.63 27.95
C ALA A 162 -7.88 -10.95 26.67
N SER A 163 -6.99 -10.07 26.23
CA SER A 163 -6.22 -10.25 25.00
C SER A 163 -5.00 -11.15 25.21
N ALA A 164 -4.39 -11.60 24.11
CA ALA A 164 -3.14 -12.36 24.14
C ALA A 164 -1.94 -11.56 24.69
N TYR A 165 -2.04 -10.23 24.71
CA TYR A 165 -0.99 -9.33 25.19
C TYR A 165 -1.24 -8.79 26.60
N ALA A 166 -2.21 -9.33 27.33
CA ALA A 166 -2.52 -8.89 28.69
C ALA A 166 -1.33 -9.03 29.65
N ASP A 167 -0.55 -10.11 29.54
CA ASP A 167 0.63 -10.34 30.39
C ASP A 167 1.76 -9.37 30.05
N GLN A 168 2.00 -9.12 28.75
CA GLN A 168 2.94 -8.08 28.33
C GLN A 168 2.52 -6.70 28.84
N PHE A 169 1.22 -6.40 28.85
CA PHE A 169 0.66 -5.17 29.39
C PHE A 169 0.95 -5.01 30.89
N ARG A 170 0.75 -6.08 31.68
CA ARG A 170 1.12 -6.10 33.11
C ARG A 170 2.62 -5.94 33.32
N ASN A 171 3.44 -6.61 32.53
CA ASN A 171 4.90 -6.53 32.65
C ASN A 171 5.43 -5.15 32.30
N THR A 172 4.79 -4.44 31.37
CA THR A 172 5.22 -3.11 30.91
C THR A 172 4.74 -1.99 31.83
N PHE A 173 3.48 -2.04 32.29
CA PHE A 173 2.84 -0.95 33.02
C PHE A 173 2.57 -1.25 34.51
N GLY A 174 2.97 -2.44 34.98
CA GLY A 174 2.82 -2.90 36.37
C GLY A 174 1.77 -4.00 36.55
N ALA A 175 2.02 -4.94 37.45
CA ALA A 175 1.17 -6.11 37.68
C ALA A 175 -0.30 -5.74 38.01
N GLU A 176 -0.49 -4.66 38.74
CA GLU A 176 -1.80 -4.14 39.18
C GLU A 176 -2.42 -3.13 38.20
N VAL A 177 -1.88 -2.96 36.99
CA VAL A 177 -2.35 -1.93 36.04
C VAL A 177 -3.86 -2.00 35.77
N PHE A 178 -4.44 -3.20 35.75
CA PHE A 178 -5.88 -3.41 35.53
C PHE A 178 -6.77 -3.13 36.76
N ALA A 179 -6.20 -2.77 37.91
CA ALA A 179 -6.96 -2.34 39.09
C ALA A 179 -7.57 -0.94 38.88
N ASN A 180 -7.00 -0.13 37.99
CA ASN A 180 -7.48 1.21 37.66
C ASN A 180 -7.77 1.33 36.16
N ASN A 181 -9.05 1.22 35.78
CA ASN A 181 -9.47 1.31 34.38
C ASN A 181 -9.07 2.63 33.69
N LYS A 182 -9.05 3.76 34.41
CA LYS A 182 -8.67 5.05 33.81
C LYS A 182 -7.18 5.06 33.45
N GLN A 183 -6.34 4.59 34.36
CA GLN A 183 -4.89 4.51 34.14
C GLN A 183 -4.53 3.46 33.09
N ALA A 184 -5.11 2.25 33.16
CA ALA A 184 -4.91 1.22 32.15
C ALA A 184 -5.31 1.71 30.75
N PHE A 185 -6.41 2.44 30.65
CA PHE A 185 -6.82 3.03 29.37
C PHE A 185 -5.83 4.09 28.90
N GLN A 186 -5.32 4.96 29.78
CA GLN A 186 -4.29 5.93 29.39
C GLN A 186 -3.03 5.23 28.86
N HIS A 187 -2.52 4.20 29.55
CA HIS A 187 -1.39 3.41 29.07
C HIS A 187 -1.65 2.75 27.71
N ALA A 188 -2.90 2.34 27.46
CA ALA A 188 -3.29 1.80 26.16
C ALA A 188 -3.24 2.86 25.04
N LEU A 189 -3.62 4.11 25.35
CA LEU A 189 -3.49 5.24 24.42
C LEU A 189 -2.01 5.61 24.19
N ASP A 190 -1.22 5.64 25.27
CA ASP A 190 0.21 5.94 25.21
C ASP A 190 0.95 4.87 24.39
N ALA A 191 0.58 3.60 24.52
CA ALA A 191 1.11 2.50 23.71
C ALA A 191 0.81 2.68 22.22
N LEU A 192 -0.44 3.03 21.85
CA LEU A 192 -0.82 3.31 20.46
C LEU A 192 -0.08 4.53 19.89
N GLN A 193 0.17 5.56 20.70
CA GLN A 193 0.99 6.70 20.34
C GLN A 193 2.45 6.28 20.14
N ALA A 194 3.03 5.54 21.09
CA ALA A 194 4.40 5.03 20.99
C ALA A 194 4.61 4.23 19.71
N TYR A 195 3.68 3.34 19.35
CA TYR A 195 3.75 2.60 18.09
C TYR A 195 3.81 3.51 16.85
N GLN A 196 2.93 4.53 16.79
CA GLN A 196 2.89 5.47 15.66
C GLN A 196 4.11 6.39 15.59
N LEU A 197 4.77 6.66 16.72
CA LEU A 197 5.98 7.48 16.79
C LEU A 197 7.26 6.68 16.55
N GLU A 198 7.31 5.42 16.98
CA GLU A 198 8.53 4.61 16.94
C GLU A 198 8.65 3.74 15.69
N ASP A 199 7.54 3.23 15.14
CA ASP A 199 7.59 2.35 13.98
C ASP A 199 7.78 3.15 12.69
N ASN A 200 8.90 2.89 12.00
CA ASN A 200 9.29 3.58 10.78
C ASN A 200 8.26 3.47 9.63
N SER A 201 7.30 2.54 9.70
CA SER A 201 6.22 2.49 8.70
C SER A 201 5.28 3.70 8.72
N PHE A 202 5.30 4.52 9.79
CA PHE A 202 4.56 5.77 9.86
C PHE A 202 5.32 6.97 9.29
N HIS A 203 6.64 6.90 9.17
CA HIS A 203 7.46 8.04 8.74
C HIS A 203 8.74 7.59 8.01
N PRO A 204 8.64 6.83 6.92
CA PRO A 204 9.82 6.25 6.28
C PRO A 204 10.70 7.27 5.53
N TYR A 205 10.17 8.46 5.18
CA TYR A 205 10.89 9.54 4.47
C TYR A 205 11.70 9.02 3.27
N SER A 206 11.05 8.20 2.45
CA SER A 206 11.72 7.36 1.44
C SER A 206 11.29 7.67 0.01
N SER A 207 10.54 8.74 -0.19
CA SER A 207 9.98 9.08 -1.50
C SER A 207 11.07 9.52 -2.48
N LYS A 208 10.74 9.53 -3.78
CA LYS A 208 11.64 10.08 -4.81
C LYS A 208 12.01 11.53 -4.50
N TYR A 209 11.08 12.32 -3.96
CA TYR A 209 11.36 13.69 -3.52
C TYR A 209 12.31 13.76 -2.33
N ASP A 210 12.25 12.81 -1.39
CA ASP A 210 13.21 12.75 -0.28
C ASP A 210 14.63 12.50 -0.80
N LEU A 211 14.78 11.60 -1.78
CA LEU A 211 16.06 11.36 -2.45
C LEU A 211 16.52 12.60 -3.22
N TYR A 212 15.64 13.24 -4.00
CA TYR A 212 15.92 14.48 -4.74
C TYR A 212 16.45 15.58 -3.82
N SER A 213 15.68 15.88 -2.79
CA SER A 213 15.92 17.01 -1.89
C SER A 213 17.08 16.79 -0.91
N SER A 214 17.66 15.58 -0.91
CA SER A 214 18.88 15.23 -0.20
C SER A 214 20.04 14.88 -1.14
N ASN A 215 19.89 15.12 -2.45
CA ASN A 215 20.89 14.81 -3.48
C ASN A 215 21.38 13.35 -3.42
N LYS A 216 20.45 12.41 -3.22
CA LYS A 216 20.70 10.96 -3.16
C LYS A 216 20.36 10.29 -4.50
N ILE A 217 21.07 9.21 -4.80
CA ILE A 217 20.83 8.36 -5.98
C ILE A 217 19.36 7.91 -6.03
N GLY A 218 18.75 7.95 -7.22
CA GLY A 218 17.33 7.66 -7.43
C GLY A 218 16.41 8.87 -7.23
N GLY A 219 16.96 10.02 -6.83
CA GLY A 219 16.25 11.28 -6.65
C GLY A 219 16.15 12.16 -7.89
N ASP A 220 16.64 11.74 -9.06
CA ASP A 220 16.61 12.59 -10.25
C ASP A 220 15.16 12.80 -10.74
N LEU A 221 14.66 14.02 -10.58
CA LEU A 221 13.36 14.40 -11.09
C LEU A 221 13.42 14.52 -12.62
N THR A 222 12.41 13.94 -13.27
CA THR A 222 12.17 14.09 -14.70
C THR A 222 11.81 15.54 -15.03
N ALA A 223 11.90 15.91 -16.30
CA ALA A 223 11.52 17.25 -16.75
C ALA A 223 10.07 17.62 -16.39
N ALA A 224 9.13 16.66 -16.43
CA ALA A 224 7.74 16.89 -16.04
C ALA A 224 7.60 17.12 -14.53
N GLU A 225 8.26 16.32 -13.70
CA GLU A 225 8.27 16.49 -12.25
C GLU A 225 8.90 17.82 -11.84
N MET A 226 9.97 18.26 -12.52
CA MET A 226 10.60 19.56 -12.29
C MET A 226 9.67 20.73 -12.66
N ARG A 227 8.99 20.67 -13.81
CA ARG A 227 7.98 21.68 -14.18
C ARG A 227 6.82 21.69 -13.19
N GLY A 228 6.39 20.51 -12.72
CA GLY A 228 5.37 20.37 -11.70
C GLY A 228 5.75 21.02 -10.38
N PHE A 229 7.01 20.84 -9.97
CA PHE A 229 7.54 21.49 -8.77
C PHE A 229 7.60 23.02 -8.91
N ALA A 230 7.85 23.53 -10.12
CA ALA A 230 7.77 24.96 -10.40
C ALA A 230 6.30 25.46 -10.29
N VAL A 231 5.34 24.75 -10.87
CA VAL A 231 3.90 25.08 -10.76
C VAL A 231 3.43 25.05 -9.29
N TYR A 232 3.90 24.08 -8.52
CA TYR A 232 3.61 23.93 -7.10
C TYR A 232 3.99 25.18 -6.27
N SER A 233 5.13 25.77 -6.59
CA SER A 233 5.71 26.89 -5.85
C SER A 233 5.37 28.27 -6.44
N ASP A 234 4.77 28.32 -7.63
CA ASP A 234 4.45 29.59 -8.31
C ASP A 234 3.19 30.24 -7.70
N PRO A 235 3.29 31.42 -7.06
CA PRO A 235 2.17 32.09 -6.41
C PRO A 235 1.10 32.59 -7.39
N ASN A 236 1.40 32.63 -8.70
CA ASN A 236 0.46 33.05 -9.73
C ASN A 236 -0.23 31.85 -10.43
N LYS A 237 0.13 30.62 -10.06
CA LYS A 237 -0.42 29.38 -10.64
C LYS A 237 -1.00 28.47 -9.58
N GLY A 238 -0.20 27.50 -9.12
CA GLY A 238 -0.64 26.51 -8.15
C GLY A 238 -0.68 27.07 -6.74
N ASN A 239 0.30 27.92 -6.38
CA ASN A 239 0.49 28.48 -5.04
C ASN A 239 0.35 27.45 -3.90
N CYS A 240 0.58 26.16 -4.21
CA CYS A 240 0.32 25.04 -3.31
C CYS A 240 1.21 25.16 -2.06
N PHE A 241 2.44 25.64 -2.26
CA PHE A 241 3.43 25.87 -1.22
C PHE A 241 2.93 26.75 -0.07
N ALA A 242 2.02 27.70 -0.31
CA ALA A 242 1.54 28.64 0.70
C ALA A 242 0.83 27.97 1.88
N CYS A 243 0.19 26.81 1.66
CA CYS A 243 -0.43 26.00 2.74
C CYS A 243 0.25 24.65 2.88
N HIS A 244 0.61 24.01 1.77
CA HIS A 244 1.34 22.74 1.77
C HIS A 244 2.85 22.98 1.90
N TYR A 245 3.25 23.68 2.96
CA TYR A 245 4.63 24.10 3.14
C TYR A 245 5.60 22.91 3.21
N ASN A 246 6.68 22.94 2.40
CA ASN A 246 7.68 21.88 2.34
C ASN A 246 9.11 22.36 2.71
N GLY A 247 9.23 23.53 3.35
CA GLY A 247 10.48 24.04 3.91
C GLY A 247 10.77 23.49 5.32
N ALA A 248 11.46 24.30 6.13
CA ALA A 248 11.75 23.99 7.53
C ALA A 248 10.52 24.24 8.40
N GLY A 249 9.96 23.17 8.95
CA GLY A 249 8.74 23.20 9.76
C GLY A 249 8.99 23.34 11.26
N MET A 250 7.93 23.10 12.03
CA MET A 250 7.98 23.15 13.49
C MET A 250 8.78 21.99 14.07
N ASN A 251 9.39 22.21 15.24
CA ASN A 251 10.09 21.18 16.02
C ASN A 251 11.16 20.41 15.23
N GLY A 252 11.84 21.08 14.29
CA GLY A 252 12.88 20.49 13.44
C GLY A 252 12.35 19.61 12.30
N SER A 253 11.04 19.57 12.08
CA SER A 253 10.47 18.91 10.90
C SER A 253 10.90 19.60 9.61
N VAL A 254 10.93 18.86 8.53
CA VAL A 254 11.22 19.39 7.20
C VAL A 254 10.35 18.70 6.17
N LYS A 255 9.96 19.42 5.11
CA LYS A 255 9.35 18.82 3.91
C LYS A 255 8.10 17.99 4.22
N LEU A 256 7.25 18.46 5.14
CA LEU A 256 6.01 17.75 5.49
C LEU A 256 4.86 18.05 4.51
N PHE A 257 4.99 19.05 3.64
CA PHE A 257 3.95 19.45 2.69
C PHE A 257 2.64 19.85 3.38
N THR A 258 2.79 20.53 4.52
CA THR A 258 1.72 21.07 5.36
C THR A 258 2.34 22.09 6.31
N ASP A 259 1.64 23.19 6.51
CA ASP A 259 1.91 24.18 7.56
C ASP A 259 1.12 23.91 8.85
N PHE A 260 0.22 22.92 8.82
CA PHE A 260 -0.72 22.54 9.88
C PHE A 260 -1.82 23.59 10.16
N THR A 261 -1.96 24.60 9.31
CA THR A 261 -3.01 25.60 9.42
C THR A 261 -4.34 25.06 8.92
N TYR A 262 -5.39 25.88 9.02
CA TYR A 262 -6.74 25.50 8.64
C TYR A 262 -7.30 26.45 7.58
N ALA A 263 -7.94 25.88 6.56
CA ALA A 263 -8.52 26.64 5.47
C ALA A 263 -9.92 26.14 5.12
N ALA A 264 -10.79 27.06 4.70
CA ALA A 264 -12.09 26.76 4.11
C ALA A 264 -12.00 26.94 2.60
N ILE A 265 -11.89 25.86 1.84
CA ILE A 265 -11.69 25.92 0.38
C ILE A 265 -12.96 25.68 -0.45
N GLY A 266 -14.08 25.38 0.22
CA GLY A 266 -15.38 25.23 -0.44
C GLY A 266 -15.61 23.90 -1.14
N VAL A 267 -14.98 22.80 -0.71
CA VAL A 267 -15.20 21.44 -1.26
C VAL A 267 -16.70 21.12 -1.39
N PRO A 268 -17.15 20.48 -2.50
CA PRO A 268 -18.55 20.18 -2.71
C PRO A 268 -19.10 19.17 -1.70
N ARG A 269 -20.40 19.32 -1.39
CA ARG A 269 -21.12 18.43 -0.47
C ARG A 269 -21.18 17.00 -0.99
N ASN A 270 -20.68 16.06 -0.19
CA ASN A 270 -20.74 14.65 -0.55
C ASN A 270 -22.08 14.01 -0.13
N LYS A 271 -22.88 13.58 -1.11
CA LYS A 271 -24.18 12.92 -0.87
C LYS A 271 -24.05 11.46 -0.39
N ASP A 272 -22.87 10.86 -0.53
CA ASP A 272 -22.60 9.49 -0.07
C ASP A 272 -22.49 9.40 1.45
N ILE A 273 -22.31 10.53 2.15
CA ILE A 273 -22.27 10.59 3.61
C ILE A 273 -23.70 10.63 4.15
N PRO A 274 -24.16 9.63 4.92
CA PRO A 274 -25.56 9.57 5.37
C PRO A 274 -26.00 10.79 6.20
N ALA A 275 -25.10 11.39 6.99
CA ALA A 275 -25.37 12.61 7.75
C ALA A 275 -25.83 13.78 6.86
N ASN A 276 -25.34 13.84 5.62
CA ASN A 276 -25.66 14.91 4.68
C ASN A 276 -27.08 14.84 4.10
N ARG A 277 -27.84 13.77 4.39
CA ARG A 277 -29.28 13.69 4.09
C ARG A 277 -30.10 14.66 4.93
N ASN A 278 -29.61 15.03 6.11
CA ASN A 278 -30.20 16.12 6.88
C ASN A 278 -29.76 17.46 6.26
N ALA A 279 -30.71 18.20 5.69
CA ALA A 279 -30.43 19.51 5.09
C ALA A 279 -29.95 20.57 6.10
N GLY A 280 -30.23 20.40 7.39
CA GLY A 280 -29.72 21.26 8.46
C GLY A 280 -28.34 20.88 8.99
N TYR A 281 -27.74 19.80 8.49
CA TYR A 281 -26.41 19.36 8.89
C TYR A 281 -25.33 19.85 7.91
N ASN A 282 -24.32 20.52 8.43
CA ASN A 282 -23.06 20.81 7.77
C ASN A 282 -21.94 20.47 8.76
N ASP A 283 -20.88 19.82 8.28
CA ASP A 283 -19.64 19.69 9.03
C ASP A 283 -18.92 21.04 8.98
N LEU A 284 -18.81 21.71 10.12
CA LEU A 284 -18.24 23.05 10.22
C LEU A 284 -16.75 23.03 10.61
N GLY A 285 -16.11 21.86 10.61
CA GLY A 285 -14.68 21.72 10.89
C GLY A 285 -14.35 22.15 12.32
N ILE A 286 -13.41 23.10 12.48
CA ILE A 286 -13.00 23.62 13.80
C ILE A 286 -14.18 24.10 14.64
N CYS A 287 -15.22 24.68 14.03
CA CYS A 287 -16.38 25.21 14.75
C CYS A 287 -17.24 24.15 15.48
N ASP A 288 -17.10 22.88 15.11
CA ASP A 288 -17.87 21.80 15.75
C ASP A 288 -17.11 21.20 16.95
N ARG A 289 -15.92 21.73 17.28
CA ARG A 289 -15.21 21.31 18.48
C ARG A 289 -15.94 21.80 19.75
N PRO A 290 -16.01 20.97 20.82
CA PRO A 290 -16.64 21.38 22.07
C PRO A 290 -15.99 22.58 22.76
N ASP A 291 -14.68 22.76 22.58
CA ASP A 291 -13.89 23.85 23.16
C ASP A 291 -13.89 25.13 22.29
N HIS A 292 -14.56 25.12 21.13
CA HIS A 292 -14.71 26.27 20.23
C HIS A 292 -16.18 26.64 20.04
N PRO A 293 -16.91 27.02 21.12
CA PRO A 293 -18.32 27.33 21.01
C PRO A 293 -18.55 28.59 20.16
N ARG A 294 -19.61 28.54 19.34
CA ARG A 294 -20.11 29.70 18.60
C ARG A 294 -20.90 30.62 19.55
N PRO A 295 -20.89 31.95 19.34
CA PRO A 295 -20.42 32.66 18.14
C PRO A 295 -18.92 33.00 18.10
N ALA A 296 -18.17 32.81 19.19
CA ALA A 296 -16.76 33.25 19.27
C ALA A 296 -15.88 32.62 18.17
N SER A 297 -16.15 31.36 17.82
CA SER A 297 -15.42 30.63 16.77
C SER A 297 -15.97 30.82 15.35
N ALA A 298 -16.99 31.68 15.13
CA ALA A 298 -17.71 31.74 13.86
C ALA A 298 -16.82 32.00 12.62
N GLN A 299 -15.71 32.73 12.82
CA GLN A 299 -14.70 33.00 11.79
C GLN A 299 -13.93 31.75 11.32
N TYR A 300 -13.94 30.66 12.09
CA TYR A 300 -13.26 29.40 11.77
C TYR A 300 -14.20 28.36 11.14
N CYS A 301 -15.48 28.68 10.97
CA CYS A 301 -16.47 27.71 10.49
C CYS A 301 -16.21 27.35 9.02
N GLY A 302 -16.17 26.04 8.75
CA GLY A 302 -15.87 25.48 7.43
C GLY A 302 -14.38 25.24 7.18
N MET A 303 -13.51 25.59 8.14
CA MET A 303 -12.07 25.37 8.03
C MET A 303 -11.68 23.97 8.50
N PHE A 304 -10.83 23.30 7.71
CA PHE A 304 -10.26 22.00 8.03
C PHE A 304 -8.74 22.06 7.91
N LYS A 305 -8.05 21.20 8.68
CA LYS A 305 -6.60 21.18 8.74
C LYS A 305 -6.03 20.88 7.35
N THR A 306 -5.05 21.66 6.91
CA THR A 306 -4.24 21.37 5.73
C THR A 306 -3.53 20.03 5.96
N PRO A 307 -3.78 18.99 5.14
CA PRO A 307 -3.12 17.70 5.30
C PRO A 307 -1.73 17.72 4.66
N THR A 308 -0.83 16.87 5.14
CA THR A 308 0.39 16.52 4.39
C THR A 308 0.04 15.97 3.00
N LEU A 309 0.82 16.35 1.99
CA LEU A 309 0.72 15.78 0.64
C LEU A 309 1.61 14.54 0.43
N ARG A 310 2.37 14.11 1.44
CA ARG A 310 3.10 12.84 1.37
C ARG A 310 2.12 11.69 1.15
N ASN A 311 2.45 10.81 0.22
CA ASN A 311 1.61 9.69 -0.24
C ASN A 311 0.24 10.09 -0.82
N VAL A 312 0.01 11.35 -1.18
CA VAL A 312 -1.30 11.82 -1.70
C VAL A 312 -1.76 11.05 -2.94
N ALA A 313 -0.82 10.61 -3.79
CA ALA A 313 -1.10 9.86 -5.01
C ALA A 313 -1.62 8.44 -4.77
N THR A 314 -1.49 7.89 -3.56
CA THR A 314 -2.00 6.56 -3.20
C THR A 314 -3.47 6.56 -2.78
N ARG A 315 -4.05 7.76 -2.59
CA ARG A 315 -5.41 7.93 -2.09
C ARG A 315 -6.45 7.80 -3.20
N SER A 316 -7.65 7.34 -2.82
CA SER A 316 -8.81 7.23 -3.73
C SER A 316 -10.06 7.96 -3.22
N ALA A 317 -9.95 8.64 -2.08
CA ALA A 317 -10.95 9.56 -1.55
C ALA A 317 -10.23 10.79 -0.93
N PHE A 318 -10.58 11.97 -1.43
CA PHE A 318 -9.88 13.23 -1.15
C PHE A 318 -10.75 14.22 -0.39
N PHE A 319 -10.09 15.20 0.24
CA PHE A 319 -10.68 16.16 1.17
C PHE A 319 -11.31 15.53 2.42
N HIS A 320 -11.92 16.35 3.27
CA HIS A 320 -12.50 15.90 4.53
C HIS A 320 -13.71 15.00 4.38
N ASN A 321 -14.43 15.11 3.26
CA ASN A 321 -15.68 14.39 3.01
C ASN A 321 -15.54 13.33 1.91
N GLY A 322 -14.35 13.11 1.33
CA GLY A 322 -14.15 12.07 0.32
C GLY A 322 -14.95 12.30 -0.99
N SER A 323 -15.37 13.54 -1.28
CA SER A 323 -16.22 13.89 -2.42
C SER A 323 -15.52 13.70 -3.77
N ILE A 324 -14.21 13.94 -3.82
CA ILE A 324 -13.39 13.82 -5.03
C ILE A 324 -12.58 12.52 -4.93
N LYS A 325 -12.43 11.81 -6.06
CA LYS A 325 -11.96 10.40 -6.11
C LYS A 325 -10.61 10.19 -6.80
N SER A 326 -10.02 11.23 -7.39
CA SER A 326 -8.70 11.15 -8.02
C SER A 326 -7.88 12.40 -7.77
N LEU A 327 -6.56 12.26 -7.73
CA LEU A 327 -5.63 13.37 -7.55
C LEU A 327 -5.75 14.40 -8.69
N SER A 328 -5.95 13.93 -9.92
CA SER A 328 -6.18 14.79 -11.08
C SER A 328 -7.40 15.71 -10.89
N GLU A 329 -8.52 15.18 -10.39
CA GLU A 329 -9.71 15.98 -10.10
C GLU A 329 -9.51 16.90 -8.88
N VAL A 330 -8.65 16.55 -7.92
CA VAL A 330 -8.27 17.48 -6.83
C VAL A 330 -7.55 18.70 -7.40
N ILE A 331 -6.51 18.49 -8.22
CA ILE A 331 -5.77 19.58 -8.86
C ILE A 331 -6.71 20.46 -9.69
N ARG A 332 -7.56 19.81 -10.49
CA ARG A 332 -8.55 20.52 -11.30
C ARG A 332 -9.58 21.27 -10.47
N PHE A 333 -9.99 20.75 -9.31
CA PHE A 333 -10.88 21.46 -8.39
C PHE A 333 -10.25 22.78 -7.97
N TYR A 334 -9.01 22.79 -7.49
CA TYR A 334 -8.32 24.04 -7.16
C TYR A 334 -8.27 24.99 -8.37
N ASN A 335 -7.93 24.48 -9.54
CA ASN A 335 -7.77 25.28 -10.75
C ASN A 335 -9.08 25.87 -11.31
N THR A 336 -10.22 25.19 -11.10
CA THR A 336 -11.48 25.49 -11.81
C THR A 336 -12.70 25.66 -10.90
N ARG A 337 -12.53 25.65 -9.56
CA ARG A 337 -13.62 25.88 -8.59
C ARG A 337 -14.41 27.13 -8.94
N ASP A 338 -13.71 28.19 -9.36
CA ASP A 338 -14.27 29.51 -9.59
C ASP A 338 -14.63 29.78 -11.06
N THR A 339 -13.83 29.30 -12.00
CA THR A 339 -14.07 29.46 -13.45
C THR A 339 -15.15 28.52 -13.98
N GLU A 340 -15.22 27.28 -13.50
CA GLU A 340 -16.15 26.24 -13.96
C GLU A 340 -16.95 25.64 -12.78
N PRO A 341 -17.67 26.45 -11.99
CA PRO A 341 -18.32 25.98 -10.77
C PRO A 341 -19.40 24.91 -11.01
N GLU A 342 -20.02 24.88 -12.19
CA GLU A 342 -20.95 23.82 -12.60
C GLU A 342 -20.35 22.42 -12.64
N ARG A 343 -19.02 22.30 -12.74
CA ARG A 343 -18.32 21.02 -12.66
C ARG A 343 -18.37 20.44 -11.25
N TRP A 344 -18.36 21.31 -10.24
CA TRP A 344 -18.16 20.95 -8.84
C TRP A 344 -19.43 20.99 -8.01
N TYR A 345 -20.33 21.94 -8.29
CA TYR A 345 -21.52 22.17 -7.49
C TYR A 345 -22.79 21.87 -8.29
N PRO A 346 -23.84 21.33 -7.63
CA PRO A 346 -25.09 21.03 -8.31
C PRO A 346 -25.81 22.30 -8.79
N LYS A 347 -26.56 22.17 -9.88
CA LYS A 347 -27.53 23.19 -10.31
C LYS A 347 -28.89 22.92 -9.68
N VAL A 348 -29.50 23.95 -9.12
CA VAL A 348 -30.89 23.92 -8.64
C VAL A 348 -31.65 25.03 -9.35
N LYS A 349 -32.71 24.67 -10.09
CA LYS A 349 -33.48 25.61 -10.93
C LYS A 349 -32.59 26.45 -11.87
N GLY A 350 -31.60 25.81 -12.49
CA GLY A 350 -30.65 26.46 -13.41
C GLY A 350 -29.52 27.23 -12.72
N VAL A 351 -29.57 27.45 -11.40
CA VAL A 351 -28.56 28.21 -10.65
C VAL A 351 -27.54 27.27 -9.99
N VAL A 352 -26.26 27.48 -10.26
CA VAL A 352 -25.16 26.74 -9.62
C VAL A 352 -25.12 27.09 -8.13
N GLN A 353 -25.20 26.08 -7.27
CA GLN A 353 -25.24 26.26 -5.82
C GLN A 353 -23.82 26.36 -5.25
N LYS A 354 -23.09 27.43 -5.56
CA LYS A 354 -21.71 27.56 -5.09
C LYS A 354 -21.62 27.65 -3.58
N PHE A 355 -20.63 26.89 -3.11
CA PHE A 355 -20.33 26.46 -1.75
C PHE A 355 -21.52 25.75 -1.09
N ASN A 356 -21.99 24.65 -1.70
CA ASN A 356 -23.16 23.89 -1.23
C ASN A 356 -22.95 23.05 0.04
N ASP A 357 -21.72 23.00 0.58
CA ASP A 357 -21.43 22.34 1.85
C ASP A 357 -21.14 23.32 3.01
N LEU A 358 -21.23 24.63 2.76
CA LEU A 358 -21.01 25.67 3.75
C LEU A 358 -22.20 26.64 3.80
N PRO A 359 -22.85 26.81 4.97
CA PRO A 359 -23.95 27.77 5.13
C PRO A 359 -23.55 29.18 4.69
N VAL A 360 -24.49 29.92 4.09
CA VAL A 360 -24.24 31.27 3.52
C VAL A 360 -23.56 32.20 4.51
N ARG A 361 -23.99 32.20 5.78
CA ARG A 361 -23.44 33.03 6.86
C ARG A 361 -21.94 32.81 7.18
N TYR A 362 -21.33 31.74 6.68
CA TYR A 362 -19.92 31.42 6.91
C TYR A 362 -19.08 31.48 5.63
N ARG A 363 -19.65 31.88 4.49
CA ARG A 363 -18.92 31.92 3.21
C ARG A 363 -17.85 33.00 3.15
N ASP A 364 -17.91 33.99 4.03
CA ASP A 364 -16.83 34.98 4.15
C ASP A 364 -15.53 34.38 4.70
N ASN A 365 -15.60 33.20 5.33
CA ASN A 365 -14.45 32.44 5.83
C ASN A 365 -13.69 31.70 4.72
N LEU A 366 -14.22 31.67 3.48
CA LEU A 366 -13.58 30.94 2.39
C LEU A 366 -12.25 31.59 2.01
N ASP A 367 -11.24 30.75 1.78
CA ASP A 367 -9.94 31.17 1.30
C ASP A 367 -10.06 31.76 -0.13
N LYS A 368 -9.36 32.88 -0.32
CA LYS A 368 -9.35 33.72 -1.52
C LYS A 368 -7.96 33.86 -2.14
N GLN A 369 -6.99 33.04 -1.73
CA GLN A 369 -5.66 33.02 -2.33
C GLN A 369 -5.69 32.25 -3.65
N MET A 370 -4.76 32.57 -4.55
CA MET A 370 -4.54 31.79 -5.78
C MET A 370 -4.42 30.29 -5.45
N PRO A 371 -5.05 29.36 -6.21
CA PRO A 371 -5.92 29.55 -7.39
C PRO A 371 -7.41 29.73 -7.07
N LEU A 372 -7.75 29.87 -5.79
CA LEU A 372 -9.10 30.03 -5.23
C LEU A 372 -9.52 31.51 -5.13
N ASP A 373 -8.97 32.34 -5.99
CA ASP A 373 -9.00 33.82 -5.94
C ASP A 373 -10.34 34.46 -6.31
N GLY A 374 -11.41 33.66 -6.48
CA GLY A 374 -12.74 34.17 -6.78
C GLY A 374 -12.89 34.70 -8.21
N ARG A 375 -11.99 34.31 -9.13
CA ARG A 375 -12.06 34.70 -10.55
C ARG A 375 -13.43 34.46 -11.19
N PRO A 376 -13.84 35.29 -12.17
CA PRO A 376 -15.16 35.17 -12.78
C PRO A 376 -15.40 33.81 -13.44
N ARG A 377 -16.64 33.32 -13.36
CA ARG A 377 -17.08 32.15 -14.11
C ARG A 377 -16.82 32.34 -15.61
N GLY A 378 -16.23 31.34 -16.27
CA GLY A 378 -15.89 31.35 -17.69
C GLY A 378 -14.57 32.03 -18.03
N SER A 379 -13.83 32.59 -17.05
CA SER A 379 -12.49 33.12 -17.30
C SER A 379 -11.46 31.99 -17.41
N THR A 380 -10.27 32.33 -17.91
CA THR A 380 -9.15 31.40 -18.02
C THR A 380 -8.69 30.94 -16.62
N PRO A 381 -8.57 29.62 -16.36
CA PRO A 381 -8.03 29.12 -15.10
C PRO A 381 -6.52 29.43 -14.97
N PRO A 382 -5.97 29.44 -13.75
CA PRO A 382 -4.57 29.85 -13.52
C PRO A 382 -3.53 28.88 -14.09
N MET A 383 -3.86 27.59 -14.18
CA MET A 383 -3.02 26.56 -14.78
C MET A 383 -3.64 26.00 -16.05
N THR A 384 -2.80 25.71 -17.03
CA THR A 384 -3.11 24.92 -18.23
C THR A 384 -3.25 23.44 -17.91
N GLU A 385 -3.78 22.65 -18.85
CA GLU A 385 -3.83 21.18 -18.74
C GLU A 385 -2.45 20.56 -18.55
N GLN A 386 -1.44 21.06 -19.28
CA GLN A 386 -0.07 20.56 -19.17
C GLN A 386 0.52 20.85 -17.79
N GLU A 387 0.27 22.03 -17.23
CA GLU A 387 0.75 22.40 -15.89
C GLU A 387 0.06 21.59 -14.80
N MET A 388 -1.23 21.29 -14.93
CA MET A 388 -1.92 20.36 -14.01
C MET A 388 -1.35 18.95 -14.08
N ALA A 389 -1.03 18.45 -15.29
CA ALA A 389 -0.41 17.14 -15.48
C ALA A 389 1.01 17.08 -14.92
N ASP A 390 1.81 18.14 -15.12
CA ASP A 390 3.15 18.28 -14.56
C ASP A 390 3.08 18.35 -13.02
N LEU A 391 2.15 19.13 -12.46
CA LEU A 391 1.91 19.18 -11.01
C LEU A 391 1.53 17.81 -10.44
N GLU A 392 0.67 17.06 -11.13
CA GLU A 392 0.34 15.69 -10.73
C GLU A 392 1.58 14.78 -10.77
N ALA A 393 2.44 14.92 -11.78
CA ALA A 393 3.71 14.18 -11.85
C ALA A 393 4.61 14.50 -10.65
N PHE A 394 4.74 15.78 -10.27
CA PHE A 394 5.46 16.17 -9.06
C PHE A 394 4.86 15.56 -7.80
N LEU A 395 3.55 15.64 -7.59
CA LEU A 395 2.92 15.10 -6.39
C LEU A 395 3.08 13.57 -6.26
N LYS A 396 3.20 12.84 -7.37
CA LYS A 396 3.53 11.40 -7.37
C LYS A 396 4.91 11.10 -6.81
N THR A 397 5.86 12.04 -6.90
CA THR A 397 7.21 11.90 -6.32
C THR A 397 7.22 11.87 -4.80
N LEU A 398 6.12 12.29 -4.16
CA LEU A 398 5.93 12.29 -2.71
C LEU A 398 5.44 10.94 -2.16
N THR A 399 5.38 9.90 -3.00
CA THR A 399 5.01 8.54 -2.62
C THR A 399 6.23 7.81 -2.10
N ASP A 400 6.12 7.24 -0.89
CA ASP A 400 7.17 6.45 -0.28
C ASP A 400 7.53 5.21 -1.10
N ALA A 401 8.81 4.81 -1.04
CA ALA A 401 9.35 3.73 -1.86
C ALA A 401 8.64 2.39 -1.61
N ASP A 402 8.22 2.12 -0.37
CA ASP A 402 7.50 0.90 0.00
C ASP A 402 6.10 0.80 -0.64
N LEU A 403 5.55 1.94 -1.08
CA LEU A 403 4.28 2.04 -1.78
C LEU A 403 4.45 2.16 -3.30
N ALA A 404 5.52 2.83 -3.75
CA ALA A 404 5.85 2.97 -5.17
C ALA A 404 6.23 1.61 -5.81
N GLN A 405 6.73 0.67 -5.01
CA GLN A 405 7.07 -0.69 -5.43
C GLN A 405 5.86 -1.67 -5.41
N GLN A 406 4.64 -1.19 -5.12
CA GLN A 406 3.47 -2.05 -5.20
C GLN A 406 3.07 -2.32 -6.65
N PRO A 407 2.88 -3.61 -7.02
CA PRO A 407 2.62 -3.97 -8.39
C PRO A 407 1.24 -3.47 -8.87
N SER A 408 1.21 -2.93 -10.08
CA SER A 408 -0.03 -2.40 -10.67
C SER A 408 -1.09 -3.49 -10.89
N ALA A 409 -2.37 -3.11 -10.86
CA ALA A 409 -3.48 -4.01 -11.21
C ALA A 409 -3.32 -4.64 -12.61
N ALA A 410 -2.69 -3.93 -13.55
CA ALA A 410 -2.38 -4.44 -14.89
C ALA A 410 -1.33 -5.56 -14.86
N MET A 411 -0.40 -5.53 -13.91
CA MET A 411 0.61 -6.56 -13.72
C MET A 411 0.02 -7.81 -13.07
N ALA A 412 -0.85 -7.63 -12.07
CA ALA A 412 -1.61 -8.73 -11.49
C ALA A 412 -2.44 -9.45 -12.56
N ALA A 413 -3.11 -8.70 -13.44
CA ALA A 413 -3.84 -9.27 -14.58
C ALA A 413 -2.94 -10.02 -15.57
N GLY A 414 -1.72 -9.52 -15.82
CA GLY A 414 -0.73 -10.20 -16.65
C GLY A 414 -0.27 -11.54 -16.06
N LEU A 415 -0.03 -11.58 -14.75
CA LEU A 415 0.34 -12.79 -14.03
C LEU A 415 -0.82 -13.80 -13.98
N ASP A 416 -2.03 -13.34 -13.70
CA ASP A 416 -3.24 -14.18 -13.72
C ASP A 416 -3.46 -14.81 -15.09
N ASN A 417 -3.32 -14.02 -16.17
CA ASN A 417 -3.42 -14.52 -17.53
C ASN A 417 -2.34 -15.58 -17.81
N TYR A 418 -1.09 -15.36 -17.39
CA TYR A 418 -0.02 -16.34 -17.55
C TYR A 418 -0.33 -17.66 -16.82
N LEU A 419 -0.72 -17.62 -15.55
CA LEU A 419 -1.05 -18.84 -14.79
C LEU A 419 -2.32 -19.54 -15.31
N SER A 420 -3.25 -18.80 -15.93
CA SER A 420 -4.40 -19.44 -16.59
C SER A 420 -3.98 -20.37 -17.75
N GLN A 421 -2.87 -20.07 -18.41
CA GLN A 421 -2.34 -20.81 -19.58
C GLN A 421 -1.18 -21.77 -19.23
N HIS A 422 -0.48 -21.50 -18.12
CA HIS A 422 0.76 -22.17 -17.75
C HIS A 422 0.79 -22.70 -16.31
N GLY A 423 -0.28 -22.51 -15.53
CA GLY A 423 -0.35 -22.92 -14.12
C GLY A 423 -0.64 -24.41 -13.89
N ASP A 424 -0.76 -25.23 -14.93
CA ASP A 424 -0.97 -26.67 -14.76
C ASP A 424 0.28 -27.32 -14.15
N VAL A 425 0.11 -28.04 -13.03
CA VAL A 425 1.20 -28.76 -12.36
C VAL A 425 1.15 -30.22 -12.79
N CYS A 426 2.16 -30.65 -13.54
CA CYS A 426 2.20 -31.99 -14.14
C CYS A 426 3.40 -32.81 -13.64
N VAL A 427 3.25 -34.14 -13.63
CA VAL A 427 4.19 -35.05 -12.94
C VAL A 427 5.15 -35.78 -13.88
N GLY A 428 5.18 -35.41 -15.15
CA GLY A 428 6.12 -35.94 -16.14
C GLY A 428 5.80 -37.36 -16.57
N LYS A 429 4.52 -37.68 -16.75
CA LYS A 429 4.03 -38.98 -17.25
C LYS A 429 3.44 -38.78 -18.64
N PHE A 430 4.34 -38.79 -19.61
CA PHE A 430 4.07 -38.31 -20.96
C PHE A 430 3.46 -39.37 -21.88
N ASP A 431 4.07 -40.56 -21.94
CA ASP A 431 3.74 -41.57 -22.94
C ASP A 431 3.01 -42.73 -22.26
N TRP A 432 1.77 -42.95 -22.67
CA TRP A 432 0.94 -44.04 -22.16
C TRP A 432 0.72 -45.07 -23.28
N PRO A 433 0.74 -46.39 -22.98
CA PRO A 433 0.93 -46.99 -21.66
C PRO A 433 2.38 -46.90 -21.15
N ILE A 434 2.57 -46.94 -19.82
CA ILE A 434 3.88 -46.92 -19.17
C ILE A 434 4.24 -48.34 -18.71
N ASP A 435 5.40 -48.82 -19.14
CA ASP A 435 5.91 -50.16 -18.79
C ASP A 435 6.94 -50.07 -17.65
N VAL A 436 6.71 -50.81 -16.56
CA VAL A 436 7.64 -50.94 -15.44
C VAL A 436 8.22 -52.35 -15.42
N ALA A 437 9.53 -52.48 -15.63
CA ALA A 437 10.26 -53.74 -15.55
C ALA A 437 10.70 -54.04 -14.10
N ALA A 438 11.01 -55.31 -13.80
CA ALA A 438 11.48 -55.73 -12.47
C ALA A 438 12.69 -54.90 -11.97
N GLY A 439 13.66 -54.64 -12.85
CA GLY A 439 14.82 -53.81 -12.52
C GLY A 439 14.48 -52.36 -12.17
N ASP A 440 13.36 -51.81 -12.68
CA ASP A 440 12.93 -50.45 -12.34
C ASP A 440 12.32 -50.38 -10.93
N ALA A 441 11.72 -51.48 -10.47
CA ALA A 441 11.20 -51.61 -9.12
C ALA A 441 12.34 -51.80 -8.11
N GLU A 442 13.33 -52.64 -8.44
CA GLU A 442 14.55 -52.81 -7.64
C GLU A 442 15.35 -51.51 -7.52
N ALA A 443 15.42 -50.72 -8.60
CA ALA A 443 16.07 -49.41 -8.59
C ALA A 443 15.22 -48.29 -7.94
N GLY A 444 14.01 -48.57 -7.48
CA GLY A 444 13.14 -47.57 -6.85
C GLY A 444 12.75 -46.43 -7.78
N SER A 445 12.55 -46.71 -9.07
CA SER A 445 12.18 -45.69 -10.05
C SER A 445 10.87 -44.98 -9.66
N ARG A 446 10.73 -43.72 -10.10
CA ARG A 446 9.53 -42.92 -9.83
C ARG A 446 8.26 -43.60 -10.32
N ASP A 447 8.30 -44.26 -11.48
CA ASP A 447 7.15 -44.95 -12.04
C ASP A 447 6.80 -46.22 -11.27
N ALA A 448 7.79 -47.01 -10.84
CA ALA A 448 7.56 -48.19 -9.99
C ALA A 448 6.93 -47.85 -8.63
N ILE A 449 7.21 -46.65 -8.10
CA ILE A 449 6.63 -46.17 -6.84
C ILE A 449 5.23 -45.58 -7.07
N GLN A 450 5.04 -44.79 -8.13
CA GLN A 450 3.84 -43.97 -8.32
C GLN A 450 2.69 -44.71 -9.01
N LEU A 451 2.96 -45.52 -10.03
CA LEU A 451 1.92 -46.18 -10.84
C LEU A 451 1.07 -47.20 -10.06
N PRO A 452 1.61 -48.01 -9.12
CA PRO A 452 0.79 -48.88 -8.29
C PRO A 452 -0.23 -48.10 -7.44
N VAL A 453 0.14 -46.92 -6.94
CA VAL A 453 -0.78 -46.06 -6.18
C VAL A 453 -1.85 -45.49 -7.11
N LEU A 454 -1.48 -45.01 -8.31
CA LEU A 454 -2.46 -44.56 -9.31
C LEU A 454 -3.41 -45.69 -9.73
N ALA A 455 -2.96 -46.94 -9.75
CA ALA A 455 -3.79 -48.10 -10.04
C ALA A 455 -4.82 -48.35 -8.93
N LYS A 456 -4.38 -48.31 -7.66
CA LYS A 456 -5.27 -48.41 -6.48
C LYS A 456 -6.30 -47.29 -6.43
N LEU A 457 -5.95 -46.09 -6.93
CA LEU A 457 -6.85 -44.95 -7.05
C LEU A 457 -7.77 -45.02 -8.29
N GLY A 458 -7.67 -46.08 -9.10
CA GLY A 458 -8.49 -46.29 -10.31
C GLY A 458 -8.15 -45.37 -11.48
N LEU A 459 -7.00 -44.69 -11.44
CA LEU A 459 -6.55 -43.76 -12.50
C LEU A 459 -5.84 -44.49 -13.64
N VAL A 460 -5.20 -45.61 -13.35
CA VAL A 460 -4.58 -46.50 -14.34
C VAL A 460 -5.02 -47.94 -14.11
N HIS A 461 -4.98 -48.75 -15.16
CA HIS A 461 -5.15 -50.19 -15.11
C HIS A 461 -3.79 -50.85 -15.32
N ALA A 462 -3.47 -51.87 -14.52
CA ALA A 462 -2.22 -52.61 -14.59
C ALA A 462 -2.45 -54.01 -15.16
N GLU A 463 -1.62 -54.41 -16.12
CA GLU A 463 -1.62 -55.74 -16.72
C GLU A 463 -0.20 -56.27 -16.91
N ARG A 464 -0.03 -57.59 -17.02
CA ARG A 464 1.28 -58.19 -17.35
C ARG A 464 1.52 -58.10 -18.85
N GLY A 465 2.71 -57.66 -19.24
CA GLY A 465 3.12 -57.55 -20.63
C GLY A 465 4.58 -57.87 -20.87
N MET A 466 5.00 -57.74 -22.13
CA MET A 466 6.41 -57.80 -22.54
C MET A 466 6.77 -56.49 -23.24
N THR A 467 7.99 -56.01 -23.03
CA THR A 467 8.54 -54.83 -23.72
C THR A 467 9.96 -55.09 -24.18
N ARG A 468 10.37 -54.43 -25.28
CA ARG A 468 11.73 -54.56 -25.82
C ARG A 468 12.67 -53.57 -25.11
N ARG A 469 13.74 -54.08 -24.51
CA ARG A 469 14.86 -53.26 -23.99
C ARG A 469 16.16 -53.72 -24.66
N GLY A 470 16.73 -52.87 -25.52
CA GLY A 470 17.82 -53.27 -26.42
C GLY A 470 17.35 -54.39 -27.36
N ASP A 471 18.05 -55.52 -27.36
CA ASP A 471 17.71 -56.68 -28.19
C ASP A 471 16.92 -57.79 -27.44
N ALA A 472 16.58 -57.57 -26.16
CA ALA A 472 15.85 -58.53 -25.35
C ALA A 472 14.38 -58.13 -25.15
N GLN A 473 13.51 -59.14 -25.07
CA GLN A 473 12.14 -59.02 -24.55
C GLN A 473 12.17 -59.24 -23.04
N VAL A 474 11.67 -58.27 -22.27
CA VAL A 474 11.62 -58.34 -20.81
C VAL A 474 10.18 -58.27 -20.30
N PRO A 475 9.83 -59.04 -19.25
CA PRO A 475 8.52 -58.96 -18.62
C PRO A 475 8.35 -57.61 -17.92
N VAL A 476 7.17 -57.02 -18.06
CA VAL A 476 6.81 -55.73 -17.47
C VAL A 476 5.41 -55.75 -16.88
N GLU A 477 5.18 -54.87 -15.91
CA GLU A 477 3.85 -54.43 -15.53
C GLU A 477 3.50 -53.18 -16.35
N ARG A 478 2.47 -53.30 -17.19
CA ARG A 478 2.03 -52.26 -18.12
C ARG A 478 0.86 -51.50 -17.54
N TYR A 479 0.99 -50.19 -17.46
CA TYR A 479 -0.02 -49.29 -16.91
C TYR A 479 -0.66 -48.44 -18.01
N ALA A 480 -1.97 -48.59 -18.19
CA ALA A 480 -2.75 -47.81 -19.15
C ALA A 480 -3.75 -46.88 -18.43
N LEU A 481 -3.96 -45.67 -18.94
CA LEU A 481 -4.93 -44.73 -18.36
C LEU A 481 -6.36 -45.31 -18.41
N THR A 482 -7.07 -45.26 -17.28
CA THR A 482 -8.52 -45.51 -17.26
C THR A 482 -9.28 -44.30 -17.80
N ALA A 483 -10.61 -44.41 -17.94
CA ALA A 483 -11.45 -43.26 -18.26
C ALA A 483 -11.35 -42.15 -17.18
N ALA A 484 -11.13 -42.51 -15.91
CA ALA A 484 -10.90 -41.55 -14.84
C ALA A 484 -9.52 -40.89 -14.96
N GLY A 485 -8.46 -41.66 -15.24
CA GLY A 485 -7.12 -41.14 -15.45
C GLY A 485 -7.01 -40.19 -16.64
N ARG A 486 -7.70 -40.49 -17.75
CA ARG A 486 -7.69 -39.63 -18.95
C ARG A 486 -8.15 -38.19 -18.70
N LYS A 487 -8.97 -37.94 -17.66
CA LYS A 487 -9.39 -36.57 -17.28
C LYS A 487 -8.23 -35.70 -16.80
N PHE A 488 -7.14 -36.30 -16.36
CA PHE A 488 -5.96 -35.63 -15.84
C PHE A 488 -4.80 -35.59 -16.85
N TYR A 489 -4.95 -36.22 -18.01
CA TYR A 489 -3.94 -36.19 -19.08
C TYR A 489 -4.24 -35.02 -20.03
N LEU A 490 -3.43 -33.96 -19.96
CA LEU A 490 -3.58 -32.78 -20.80
C LEU A 490 -2.78 -32.97 -22.09
N LYS A 491 -3.48 -33.00 -23.23
CA LYS A 491 -2.85 -33.03 -24.55
C LYS A 491 -2.24 -31.66 -24.85
N ARG A 492 -0.92 -31.58 -24.76
CA ARG A 492 -0.15 -30.36 -25.03
C ARG A 492 1.18 -30.76 -25.61
N ALA A 493 1.50 -30.25 -26.80
CA ALA A 493 2.81 -30.42 -27.38
C ALA A 493 3.86 -29.84 -26.43
N THR A 494 4.74 -30.70 -25.92
CA THR A 494 5.86 -30.32 -25.06
C THR A 494 7.12 -31.03 -25.51
N THR A 495 8.29 -30.50 -25.16
CA THR A 495 9.58 -31.08 -25.52
C THR A 495 10.36 -31.37 -24.25
N THR A 496 10.76 -32.62 -24.06
CA THR A 496 11.62 -33.05 -22.96
C THR A 496 13.02 -33.30 -23.45
N ILE A 497 14.03 -33.16 -22.58
CA ILE A 497 15.42 -33.48 -22.92
C ILE A 497 15.74 -34.86 -22.31
N SER A 498 16.24 -35.78 -23.14
CA SER A 498 16.68 -37.10 -22.69
C SER A 498 17.96 -36.98 -21.81
N PRO A 499 18.34 -38.03 -21.06
CA PRO A 499 19.63 -38.05 -20.37
C PRO A 499 20.83 -37.88 -21.31
N SER A 500 20.69 -38.20 -22.60
CA SER A 500 21.71 -37.99 -23.64
C SER A 500 21.66 -36.60 -24.30
N GLY A 501 20.77 -35.70 -23.86
CA GLY A 501 20.63 -34.35 -24.40
C GLY A 501 19.70 -34.22 -25.61
N GLU A 502 19.03 -35.32 -26.02
CA GLU A 502 18.13 -35.33 -27.17
C GLU A 502 16.79 -34.69 -26.85
N LYS A 503 16.28 -33.85 -27.76
CA LYS A 503 14.94 -33.25 -27.64
C LYS A 503 13.87 -34.24 -28.11
N ILE A 504 13.04 -34.70 -27.19
CA ILE A 504 11.94 -35.61 -27.47
C ILE A 504 10.62 -34.86 -27.41
N ALA A 505 9.88 -34.87 -28.52
CA ALA A 505 8.53 -34.34 -28.57
C ALA A 505 7.54 -35.26 -27.84
N ARG A 506 6.69 -34.68 -26.98
CA ARG A 506 5.67 -35.35 -26.18
C ARG A 506 4.30 -34.78 -26.51
N SER A 507 3.29 -35.64 -26.52
CA SER A 507 1.92 -35.30 -26.92
C SER A 507 1.03 -34.81 -25.77
N GLY A 508 1.48 -34.97 -24.53
CA GLY A 508 0.80 -34.50 -23.33
C GLY A 508 1.51 -34.91 -22.05
N ASP A 509 0.95 -34.52 -20.91
CA ASP A 509 1.43 -34.88 -19.58
C ASP A 509 0.25 -35.12 -18.63
N PHE A 510 0.48 -35.92 -17.60
CA PHE A 510 -0.48 -36.18 -16.53
C PHE A 510 -0.36 -35.08 -15.46
N CYS A 511 -1.43 -34.30 -15.28
CA CYS A 511 -1.48 -33.12 -14.44
C CYS A 511 -2.33 -33.33 -13.19
N VAL A 512 -1.82 -32.85 -12.06
CA VAL A 512 -2.33 -33.16 -10.72
C VAL A 512 -2.99 -31.96 -10.04
N GLY A 513 -3.01 -30.81 -10.70
CA GLY A 513 -3.72 -29.62 -10.24
C GLY A 513 -3.33 -28.38 -11.04
N LYS A 514 -3.89 -27.24 -10.64
CA LYS A 514 -3.64 -25.95 -11.29
C LYS A 514 -3.37 -24.85 -10.28
N LEU A 515 -2.34 -24.06 -10.53
CA LEU A 515 -1.98 -22.87 -9.77
C LEU A 515 -2.78 -21.66 -10.25
N SER A 516 -3.19 -20.82 -9.31
CA SER A 516 -3.65 -19.46 -9.57
C SER A 516 -3.04 -18.48 -8.57
N VAL A 517 -3.03 -17.18 -8.87
CA VAL A 517 -2.54 -16.19 -7.92
C VAL A 517 -3.48 -16.14 -6.71
N ALA A 518 -2.91 -16.17 -5.50
CA ALA A 518 -3.63 -15.82 -4.28
C ALA A 518 -3.41 -14.34 -3.95
N LYS A 519 -2.15 -13.90 -3.92
CA LYS A 519 -1.76 -12.51 -3.68
C LYS A 519 -0.41 -12.22 -4.33
N LEU A 520 -0.32 -11.09 -5.03
CA LEU A 520 0.95 -10.54 -5.48
C LEU A 520 1.66 -9.91 -4.29
N THR A 521 2.89 -10.34 -3.98
CA THR A 521 3.60 -9.95 -2.76
C THR A 521 4.67 -8.88 -3.00
N SER A 522 5.34 -8.88 -4.15
CA SER A 522 6.32 -7.85 -4.52
C SER A 522 6.60 -7.82 -6.03
N TRP A 523 7.23 -6.73 -6.48
CA TRP A 523 7.72 -6.56 -7.85
C TRP A 523 9.16 -6.04 -7.85
N ASP A 524 9.99 -6.66 -8.68
CA ASP A 524 11.32 -6.16 -9.01
C ASP A 524 11.32 -5.71 -10.48
N GLU A 525 11.35 -4.40 -10.68
CA GLU A 525 11.34 -3.78 -12.00
C GLU A 525 12.62 -4.04 -12.79
N ALA A 526 13.76 -4.14 -12.11
CA ALA A 526 15.05 -4.34 -12.78
C ALA A 526 15.16 -5.75 -13.37
N SER A 527 14.65 -6.76 -12.67
CA SER A 527 14.63 -8.14 -13.17
C SER A 527 13.35 -8.53 -13.92
N GLY A 528 12.33 -7.67 -13.87
CA GLY A 528 11.00 -7.99 -14.38
C GLY A 528 10.32 -9.12 -13.61
N THR A 529 10.60 -9.29 -12.32
CA THR A 529 10.16 -10.47 -11.55
C THR A 529 9.05 -10.11 -10.56
N ALA A 530 7.91 -10.78 -10.71
CA ALA A 530 6.80 -10.75 -9.76
C ALA A 530 6.95 -11.87 -8.72
N SER A 531 6.84 -11.55 -7.43
CA SER A 531 6.69 -12.55 -6.36
C SER A 531 5.23 -12.63 -5.92
N TYR A 532 4.70 -13.83 -5.73
CA TYR A 532 3.29 -14.03 -5.39
C TYR A 532 3.08 -15.28 -4.52
N THR A 533 2.08 -15.25 -3.64
CA THR A 533 1.50 -16.47 -3.07
C THR A 533 0.43 -17.02 -4.02
N TYR A 534 0.22 -18.34 -3.96
CA TYR A 534 -0.65 -19.06 -4.90
C TYR A 534 -1.79 -19.79 -4.19
N LYS A 535 -2.86 -20.07 -4.95
CA LYS A 535 -3.84 -21.12 -4.64
C LYS A 535 -3.54 -22.34 -5.51
N PHE A 536 -3.82 -23.54 -4.99
CA PHE A 536 -3.60 -24.76 -5.74
C PHE A 536 -4.86 -25.62 -5.80
N ALA A 537 -5.50 -25.61 -6.97
CA ALA A 537 -6.64 -26.47 -7.27
C ALA A 537 -6.15 -27.90 -7.55
N ALA A 538 -5.83 -28.65 -6.49
CA ALA A 538 -5.40 -30.03 -6.56
C ALA A 538 -6.51 -30.95 -7.10
N ALA A 539 -6.13 -31.96 -7.89
CA ALA A 539 -7.02 -33.01 -8.32
C ALA A 539 -7.61 -33.74 -7.09
N PRO A 540 -8.90 -34.16 -7.10
CA PRO A 540 -9.54 -34.70 -5.90
C PRO A 540 -8.79 -35.88 -5.25
N TRP A 541 -8.20 -36.76 -6.06
CA TRP A 541 -7.45 -37.93 -5.60
C TRP A 541 -6.12 -37.59 -4.90
N MET A 542 -5.59 -36.37 -5.07
CA MET A 542 -4.39 -35.92 -4.34
C MET A 542 -4.67 -35.66 -2.85
N LYS A 543 -5.93 -35.70 -2.41
CA LYS A 543 -6.28 -35.64 -0.98
C LYS A 543 -5.98 -36.95 -0.24
N GLU A 544 -5.84 -38.06 -0.96
CA GLU A 544 -5.52 -39.36 -0.37
C GLU A 544 -4.08 -39.40 0.16
N ALA A 545 -3.90 -39.90 1.38
CA ALA A 545 -2.58 -39.95 2.02
C ALA A 545 -1.57 -40.79 1.21
N SER A 546 -2.03 -41.87 0.59
CA SER A 546 -1.22 -42.72 -0.29
C SER A 546 -0.72 -41.97 -1.52
N ALA A 547 -1.53 -41.06 -2.08
CA ALA A 547 -1.12 -40.20 -3.19
C ALA A 547 -0.07 -39.19 -2.75
N GLN A 548 -0.29 -38.51 -1.62
CA GLN A 548 0.67 -37.52 -1.10
C GLN A 548 2.02 -38.13 -0.75
N GLN A 549 2.04 -39.38 -0.28
CA GLN A 549 3.27 -40.11 0.04
C GLN A 549 4.16 -40.32 -1.19
N VAL A 550 3.58 -40.65 -2.35
CA VAL A 550 4.34 -40.91 -3.59
C VAL A 550 4.53 -39.67 -4.48
N PHE A 551 3.86 -38.57 -4.14
CA PHE A 551 4.02 -37.25 -4.75
C PHE A 551 4.36 -36.16 -3.69
N PRO A 552 5.49 -36.28 -2.99
CA PRO A 552 5.82 -35.42 -1.85
C PRO A 552 5.97 -33.94 -2.21
N MET A 553 6.46 -33.62 -3.42
CA MET A 553 6.54 -32.23 -3.89
C MET A 553 5.15 -31.61 -4.11
N ILE A 554 4.17 -32.40 -4.55
CA ILE A 554 2.80 -31.92 -4.73
C ILE A 554 2.15 -31.72 -3.37
N ALA A 555 2.38 -32.63 -2.42
CA ALA A 555 1.93 -32.46 -1.05
C ALA A 555 2.54 -31.20 -0.38
N TYR A 556 3.80 -30.88 -0.69
CA TYR A 556 4.45 -29.64 -0.25
C TYR A 556 3.77 -28.40 -0.84
N ILE A 557 3.49 -28.41 -2.15
CA ILE A 557 2.75 -27.32 -2.83
C ILE A 557 1.35 -27.14 -2.22
N MET A 558 0.62 -28.23 -1.96
CA MET A 558 -0.70 -28.17 -1.33
C MET A 558 -0.66 -27.54 0.07
N LYS A 559 0.33 -27.87 0.89
CA LYS A 559 0.50 -27.30 2.24
C LYS A 559 0.92 -25.84 2.22
N GLY A 560 1.59 -25.41 1.16
CA GLY A 560 2.10 -24.05 1.00
C GLY A 560 1.11 -23.03 0.46
N GLU A 561 -0.11 -23.43 0.13
CA GLU A 561 -1.15 -22.54 -0.42
C GLU A 561 -1.35 -21.30 0.46
N GLY A 562 -1.28 -20.12 -0.17
CA GLY A 562 -1.42 -18.82 0.47
C GLY A 562 -0.24 -18.38 1.36
N GLN A 563 0.74 -19.25 1.61
CA GLN A 563 1.87 -18.99 2.50
C GLN A 563 3.22 -18.93 1.77
N LEU A 564 3.50 -19.92 0.92
CA LEU A 564 4.73 -19.97 0.15
C LEU A 564 4.69 -18.99 -1.03
N GLN A 565 5.82 -18.36 -1.30
CA GLN A 565 5.97 -17.44 -2.42
C GLN A 565 6.60 -18.15 -3.62
N MET A 566 6.05 -17.89 -4.80
CA MET A 566 6.61 -18.22 -6.10
C MET A 566 7.05 -16.95 -6.81
N LYS A 567 7.96 -17.10 -7.77
CA LYS A 567 8.45 -15.99 -8.60
C LYS A 567 8.09 -16.27 -10.06
N GLN A 568 7.73 -15.24 -10.80
CA GLN A 568 7.46 -15.31 -12.23
C GLN A 568 7.99 -14.06 -12.92
N ARG A 569 8.79 -14.25 -13.97
CA ARG A 569 9.22 -13.13 -14.82
C ARG A 569 8.07 -12.68 -15.72
N LEU A 570 7.86 -11.38 -15.79
CA LEU A 570 6.90 -10.71 -16.67
C LEU A 570 7.66 -9.68 -17.51
N ARG A 571 7.26 -9.53 -18.78
CA ARG A 571 7.72 -8.45 -19.65
C ARG A 571 6.53 -7.64 -20.16
N LEU A 572 6.75 -6.37 -20.47
CA LEU A 572 5.74 -5.57 -21.14
C LEU A 572 5.77 -5.85 -22.65
N ASP A 573 4.63 -6.20 -23.22
CA ASP A 573 4.44 -6.46 -24.64
C ASP A 573 3.19 -5.71 -25.12
N ASN A 574 3.36 -4.74 -26.02
CA ASN A 574 2.29 -3.86 -26.50
C ASN A 574 1.41 -3.25 -25.38
N GLY A 575 2.06 -2.79 -24.30
CA GLY A 575 1.38 -2.18 -23.16
C GLY A 575 0.66 -3.17 -22.23
N ARG A 576 0.86 -4.49 -22.41
CA ARG A 576 0.33 -5.54 -21.53
C ARG A 576 1.46 -6.34 -20.91
N TRP A 577 1.34 -6.65 -19.61
CA TRP A 577 2.28 -7.55 -18.94
C TRP A 577 2.00 -8.99 -19.37
N VAL A 578 3.03 -9.67 -19.88
CA VAL A 578 2.98 -11.07 -20.30
C VAL A 578 4.08 -11.86 -19.59
N GLY A 579 3.74 -13.07 -19.13
CA GLY A 579 4.72 -13.93 -18.48
C GLY A 579 5.76 -14.48 -19.46
N VAL A 580 7.00 -14.53 -19.00
CA VAL A 580 8.12 -15.14 -19.72
C VAL A 580 8.19 -16.60 -19.30
N LYS A 581 8.10 -17.51 -20.27
CA LYS A 581 8.31 -18.94 -20.02
C LYS A 581 9.82 -19.17 -19.88
N ASP A 582 10.25 -19.58 -18.70
CA ASP A 582 11.63 -20.00 -18.43
C ASP A 582 11.95 -21.35 -19.08
#